data_AF-A0A954ZCY5-F1
#
_entry.id   AF-A0A954ZCY5-F1
#
_cell.length_a   1.000
_cell.length_b   1.000
_cell.length_c   1.000
_cell.angle_alpha   90.00
_cell.angle_beta   90.00
_cell.angle_gamma   90.00
#
_symmetry.space_group_name_H-M   'P 1'
#
loop_
_entity.id
_entity.type
_entity.pdbx_description
1 polymer ?
#
loop_
_entity_poly.entity_id
_entity_poly.type
_entity_poly.pdbx_seq_one_letter_code
_entity_poly.pdbx_strand_id
1 'polypeptide(L)'
;MKTIAALGAVASAILALSPPCAAAAEQPFAGWGAYHVVEQDGRPYLLRTADLNQDGSEELIIVNSRFSRLDIYGWKADAKESANGVDDEHPNLLPLPPQ
;
A
#
# COMPACT_ATOMS: atom_id res chain seq x y z
N MET A 1 67.67 -3.51 -11.90
CA MET A 1 66.82 -2.38 -11.45
C MET A 1 66.25 -1.68 -12.67
N LYS A 2 64.96 -1.90 -12.96
CA LYS A 2 64.05 -1.02 -13.71
C LYS A 2 62.62 -1.60 -13.59
N THR A 3 61.78 -0.80 -12.92
CA THR A 3 60.31 -0.72 -12.82
C THR A 3 59.62 -0.77 -14.21
N ILE A 4 58.31 -1.00 -14.47
CA ILE A 4 57.02 -1.08 -13.74
C ILE A 4 55.95 -1.57 -14.79
N ALA A 5 54.91 -2.30 -14.34
CA ALA A 5 53.53 -2.42 -14.88
C ALA A 5 53.29 -2.87 -16.34
N ALA A 6 52.15 -3.45 -16.73
CA ALA A 6 50.82 -3.31 -16.17
C ALA A 6 49.93 -4.53 -16.41
N LEU A 7 49.07 -4.77 -15.42
CA LEU A 7 47.74 -5.38 -15.49
C LEU A 7 47.14 -5.38 -16.89
N GLY A 8 46.83 -6.56 -17.41
CA GLY A 8 46.02 -6.71 -18.61
C GLY A 8 45.25 -8.02 -18.56
N ALA A 9 43.95 -7.92 -18.77
CA ALA A 9 42.98 -9.01 -18.94
C ALA A 9 42.48 -9.70 -17.65
N VAL A 10 41.64 -8.99 -16.88
CA VAL A 10 40.48 -9.62 -16.23
C VAL A 10 39.23 -8.96 -16.79
N ALA A 11 38.96 -9.26 -18.06
CA ALA A 11 37.72 -8.90 -18.74
C ALA A 11 37.08 -10.22 -19.21
N SER A 12 36.54 -10.99 -18.28
CA SER A 12 35.72 -12.16 -18.59
C SER A 12 34.88 -12.56 -17.38
N ALA A 13 33.59 -12.77 -17.65
CA ALA A 13 32.58 -13.35 -16.79
C ALA A 13 31.93 -12.43 -15.73
N ILE A 14 31.22 -11.40 -16.20
CA ILE A 14 29.91 -11.07 -15.61
C ILE A 14 28.86 -11.45 -16.65
N LEU A 15 28.70 -12.76 -16.86
CA LEU A 15 27.60 -13.30 -17.66
C LEU A 15 26.45 -13.63 -16.71
N ALA A 16 25.36 -12.89 -16.88
CA ALA A 16 23.99 -13.32 -16.65
C ALA A 16 23.66 -13.90 -15.26
N LEU A 17 23.60 -13.02 -14.26
CA LEU A 17 22.68 -13.24 -13.13
C LEU A 17 21.38 -12.47 -13.41
N SER A 18 20.70 -12.80 -14.51
CA SER A 18 19.30 -12.41 -14.65
C SER A 18 18.52 -13.33 -13.71
N PRO A 19 17.96 -12.84 -12.60
CA PRO A 19 17.04 -13.67 -11.82
C PRO A 19 15.96 -14.14 -12.79
N PRO A 20 15.58 -15.44 -12.78
CA PRO A 20 14.42 -15.87 -13.53
C PRO A 20 13.29 -14.95 -13.07
N CYS A 21 12.64 -14.30 -14.04
CA CYS A 21 11.42 -13.56 -13.81
C CYS A 21 10.42 -14.59 -13.27
N ALA A 22 10.42 -14.78 -11.95
CA ALA A 22 9.50 -15.66 -11.27
C ALA A 22 8.13 -15.09 -11.61
N ALA A 23 7.38 -15.83 -12.42
CA ALA A 23 5.99 -15.51 -12.70
C ALA A 23 5.34 -15.30 -11.33
N ALA A 24 4.93 -14.06 -11.04
CA ALA A 24 4.27 -13.73 -9.81
C ALA A 24 3.08 -14.69 -9.72
N ALA A 25 3.12 -15.61 -8.76
CA ALA A 25 2.03 -16.54 -8.54
C ALA A 25 0.78 -15.69 -8.30
N GLU A 26 -0.23 -15.84 -9.16
CA GLU A 26 -1.52 -15.19 -8.95
C GLU A 26 -2.02 -15.62 -7.57
N GLN A 27 -2.04 -14.67 -6.64
CA GLN A 27 -2.68 -14.88 -5.36
C GLN A 27 -4.17 -15.05 -5.66
N PRO A 28 -4.81 -16.16 -5.24
CA PRO A 28 -6.22 -16.33 -5.45
C PRO A 28 -6.95 -15.17 -4.79
N PHE A 29 -7.82 -14.49 -5.54
CA PHE A 29 -8.65 -13.43 -4.99
C PHE A 29 -9.55 -14.04 -3.91
N ALA A 30 -9.28 -13.69 -2.64
CA ALA A 30 -9.97 -14.23 -1.47
C ALA A 30 -11.46 -13.82 -1.39
N GLY A 31 -11.94 -13.01 -2.33
CA GLY A 31 -13.26 -12.42 -2.31
C GLY A 31 -13.26 -11.02 -1.69
N TRP A 32 -14.43 -10.40 -1.64
CA TRP A 32 -14.62 -9.15 -0.92
C TRP A 32 -14.92 -9.47 0.55
N GLY A 33 -14.07 -8.98 1.45
CA GLY A 33 -14.48 -8.77 2.84
C GLY A 33 -15.66 -7.80 2.87
N ALA A 34 -16.47 -7.84 3.92
CA ALA A 34 -17.73 -7.10 4.03
C ALA A 34 -17.70 -5.65 3.49
N TYR A 35 -18.82 -5.17 2.96
CA TYR A 35 -18.94 -3.79 2.50
C TYR A 35 -19.08 -2.81 3.67
N HIS A 36 -18.24 -1.77 3.68
CA HIS A 36 -18.38 -0.64 4.60
C HIS A 36 -18.92 0.57 3.85
N VAL A 37 -20.00 1.14 4.37
CA VAL A 37 -20.61 2.36 3.82
C VAL A 37 -20.22 3.53 4.72
N VAL A 38 -19.52 4.49 4.13
CA VAL A 38 -19.20 5.77 4.77
C VAL A 38 -20.04 6.84 4.10
N GLU A 39 -20.89 7.51 4.87
CA GLU A 39 -21.69 8.61 4.35
C GLU A 39 -20.80 9.80 3.99
N GLN A 40 -21.10 10.44 2.87
CA GLN A 40 -20.34 11.58 2.34
C GLN A 40 -21.32 12.68 1.94
N ASP A 41 -21.15 13.87 2.52
CA ASP A 41 -21.98 15.02 2.18
C ASP A 41 -21.69 15.54 0.76
N GLY A 42 -22.73 15.90 0.02
CA GLY A 42 -22.60 16.57 -1.28
C GLY A 42 -22.08 15.67 -2.39
N ARG A 43 -20.95 16.06 -3.02
CA ARG A 43 -20.40 15.41 -4.22
C ARG A 43 -18.87 15.36 -4.15
N PRO A 44 -18.30 14.37 -3.43
CA PRO A 44 -16.86 14.13 -3.50
C PRO A 44 -16.46 13.92 -4.97
N TYR A 45 -15.33 14.50 -5.36
CA TYR A 45 -14.91 14.51 -6.77
C TYR A 45 -13.70 13.61 -7.04
N LEU A 46 -12.97 13.23 -5.99
CA LEU A 46 -11.77 12.41 -6.11
C LEU A 46 -11.68 11.44 -4.94
N LEU A 47 -11.38 10.18 -5.25
CA LEU A 47 -10.95 9.15 -4.31
C LEU A 47 -9.51 8.75 -4.69
N ARG A 48 -8.64 8.59 -3.69
CA ARG A 48 -7.24 8.17 -3.87
C ARG A 48 -6.80 7.30 -2.70
N THR A 49 -5.82 6.44 -2.92
CA THR A 49 -5.13 5.72 -1.84
C THR A 49 -3.67 6.14 -1.76
N ALA A 50 -3.11 6.12 -0.56
CA ALA A 50 -1.68 6.30 -0.30
C ALA A 50 -1.33 5.80 1.10
N ASP A 51 -0.15 5.20 1.27
CA ASP A 51 0.45 4.95 2.58
C ASP A 51 1.06 6.26 3.11
N LEU A 52 0.30 6.99 3.92
CA LEU A 52 0.66 8.31 4.47
C LEU A 52 1.51 8.20 5.73
N ASN A 53 1.35 7.11 6.50
CA ASN A 53 2.01 6.91 7.79
C ASN A 53 3.21 5.94 7.73
N GLN A 54 3.46 5.31 6.57
CA GLN A 54 4.52 4.34 6.31
C GLN A 54 4.39 3.05 7.12
N ASP A 55 3.17 2.65 7.45
CA ASP A 55 2.90 1.39 8.15
C ASP A 55 2.68 0.19 7.21
N GLY A 56 2.66 0.45 5.89
CA GLY A 56 2.45 -0.56 4.85
C GLY A 56 0.98 -0.79 4.49
N SER A 57 0.05 -0.12 5.15
CA SER A 57 -1.37 -0.06 4.80
C SER A 57 -1.65 1.21 4.01
N GLU A 58 -2.52 1.14 2.99
CA GLU A 58 -2.91 2.35 2.26
C GLU A 58 -4.14 3.01 2.90
N GLU A 59 -4.05 4.29 3.24
CA GLU A 59 -5.21 5.09 3.63
C GLU A 59 -6.11 5.41 2.42
N LEU A 60 -7.42 5.52 2.65
CA LEU A 60 -8.39 6.05 1.70
C LEU A 60 -8.56 7.56 1.89
N ILE A 61 -8.31 8.33 0.83
CA ILE A 61 -8.42 9.78 0.80
C ILE A 61 -9.61 10.17 -0.07
N ILE A 62 -10.54 10.94 0.47
CA ILE A 62 -11.71 11.47 -0.22
C ILE A 62 -11.62 12.99 -0.27
N VAL A 63 -11.66 13.56 -1.48
CA VAL A 63 -11.58 15.01 -1.66
C VAL A 63 -12.94 15.56 -2.06
N ASN A 64 -13.42 16.53 -1.28
CA ASN A 64 -14.68 17.22 -1.50
C ASN A 64 -14.45 18.73 -1.58
N SER A 65 -14.16 19.20 -2.80
CA SER A 65 -13.89 20.62 -3.07
C SER A 65 -15.10 21.52 -2.84
N ARG A 66 -16.33 20.99 -2.92
CA ARG A 66 -17.56 21.77 -2.67
C ARG A 66 -17.63 22.29 -1.24
N PHE A 67 -17.13 21.53 -0.28
CA PHE A 67 -17.13 21.87 1.13
C PHE A 67 -15.73 22.20 1.67
N SER A 68 -14.73 22.30 0.79
CA SER A 68 -13.31 22.45 1.19
C SER A 68 -12.90 21.41 2.24
N ARG A 69 -13.37 20.17 2.08
CA ARG A 69 -13.14 19.06 3.02
C ARG A 69 -12.25 18.01 2.37
N LEU A 70 -11.35 17.47 3.19
CA LEU A 70 -10.53 16.31 2.89
C LEU A 70 -10.78 15.29 4.00
N ASP A 71 -11.32 14.14 3.64
CA ASP A 71 -11.54 13.03 4.57
C ASP A 71 -10.46 11.97 4.32
N ILE A 72 -9.84 11.47 5.39
CA ILE A 72 -8.76 10.49 5.33
C ILE A 72 -9.14 9.36 6.27
N TYR A 73 -9.24 8.15 5.73
CA TYR A 73 -9.59 6.94 6.46
C TYR A 73 -8.42 5.96 6.48
N GLY A 74 -8.02 5.51 7.67
CA GLY A 74 -7.01 4.47 7.86
C GLY A 74 -7.63 3.12 8.21
N TRP A 75 -6.79 2.10 8.38
CA TRP A 75 -7.24 0.76 8.76
C TRP A 75 -6.84 0.44 10.21
N LYS A 76 -7.73 -0.22 10.96
CA LYS A 76 -7.40 -0.74 12.31
C LYS A 76 -6.53 -1.98 12.16
N ALA A 77 -5.35 -2.00 12.79
CA ALA A 77 -4.45 -3.16 12.76
C ALA A 77 -5.11 -4.45 13.30
N ASP A 78 -6.08 -4.32 14.22
CA ASP A 78 -6.78 -5.44 14.84
C ASP A 78 -8.16 -5.66 14.20
N ALA A 79 -8.27 -6.64 13.30
CA ALA A 79 -9.52 -7.07 12.67
C ALA A 79 -10.57 -7.64 13.65
N LYS A 80 -10.22 -7.87 14.93
CA LYS A 80 -11.09 -8.55 15.91
C LYS A 80 -12.24 -7.70 16.44
N GLU A 81 -12.23 -6.39 16.21
CA GLU A 81 -13.35 -5.49 16.51
C GLU A 81 -14.27 -5.28 15.28
N SER A 82 -14.42 -6.28 14.41
CA SER A 82 -15.22 -6.16 13.18
C SER A 82 -16.56 -6.86 13.31
N ALA A 83 -17.55 -6.13 13.80
CA ALA A 83 -18.94 -6.40 13.40
C ALA A 83 -19.80 -5.14 13.47
N ASN A 84 -19.66 -4.33 14.53
CA ASN A 84 -20.65 -3.29 14.84
C ASN A 84 -20.10 -1.99 15.45
N GLY A 85 -18.78 -1.83 15.61
CA GLY A 85 -18.20 -0.69 16.33
C GLY A 85 -17.71 0.40 15.38
N VAL A 86 -18.45 1.51 15.28
CA VAL A 86 -17.80 2.80 14.99
C VAL A 86 -16.92 3.07 16.21
N ASP A 87 -15.62 3.24 15.99
CA ASP A 87 -14.70 3.65 17.03
C ASP A 87 -14.94 5.15 17.27
N ASP A 88 -15.73 5.49 18.30
CA ASP A 88 -16.05 6.88 18.61
C ASP A 88 -14.80 7.69 18.98
N GLU A 89 -13.74 7.04 19.47
CA GLU A 89 -12.46 7.68 19.77
C GLU A 89 -11.64 7.91 18.49
N HIS A 90 -11.75 7.01 17.51
CA HIS A 90 -11.04 7.06 16.23
C HIS A 90 -12.00 6.89 15.03
N PRO A 91 -12.89 7.87 14.76
CA PRO A 91 -13.99 7.73 13.80
C PRO A 91 -13.55 7.54 12.35
N ASN A 92 -12.26 7.78 12.06
CA ASN A 92 -11.66 7.65 10.75
C ASN A 92 -10.90 6.32 10.56
N LEU A 93 -10.90 5.42 11.54
CA LEU A 93 -10.30 4.10 11.41
C LEU A 93 -11.35 3.08 11.00
N LEU A 94 -11.16 2.49 9.83
CA LEU A 94 -12.00 1.45 9.27
C LEU A 94 -11.57 0.09 9.81
N PRO A 95 -12.52 -0.80 10.14
CA PRO A 95 -12.18 -2.16 10.54
C PRO A 95 -11.55 -2.90 9.35
N LEU A 96 -10.53 -3.71 9.62
CA LEU A 96 -10.02 -4.64 8.63
C LEU A 96 -11.06 -5.72 8.32
N PRO A 97 -11.17 -6.17 7.06
CA PRO A 97 -12.00 -7.31 6.72
C PRO A 97 -11.53 -8.55 7.49
N PRO A 98 -12.45 -9.47 7.86
CA PRO A 98 -12.08 -10.75 8.43
C PRO A 98 -11.19 -11.54 7.44
N GLN A 99 -10.12 -12.16 7.96
CA GLN A 99 -9.22 -13.03 7.19
C GLN A 99 -9.77 -14.45 7.03
#